data_AF-A0A426GBY3-F1
#
_entry.id   AF-A0A426GBY3-F1
#
_cell.length_a   1.000
_cell.length_b   1.000
_cell.length_c   1.000
_cell.angle_alpha   90.00
_cell.angle_beta   90.00
_cell.angle_gamma   90.00
#
_symmetry.space_group_name_H-M   'P 1'
#
loop_
_entity.id
_entity.type
_entity.pdbx_description
1 polymer ?
#
loop_
_entity_poly.entity_id
_entity_poly.type
_entity_poly.pdbx_seq_one_letter_code
_entity_poly.pdbx_strand_id
1 'polypeptide(L)'
;YGPDSVWVQEITSLTRRDTSQTLGSDTQAFGFVAGYEAMGDAGGALGLTLAYTSVEEHDTVAKVGEQATASFVQTGAYWRRSVGGWRVNAGGGLG
;
A
#
# COMPACT_ATOMS: atom_id res chain seq x y z
N TYR A 1 13.36 25.82 3.20
CA TYR A 1 13.24 24.77 2.18
C TYR A 1 14.19 23.63 2.52
N GLY A 2 13.68 22.43 2.77
CA GLY A 2 14.50 21.21 2.89
C GLY A 2 14.66 20.54 1.52
N PRO A 3 15.62 19.62 1.35
CA PRO A 3 15.73 18.86 0.10
C PRO A 3 14.52 17.95 -0.08
N ASP A 4 14.12 17.75 -1.32
CA ASP A 4 13.09 16.77 -1.69
C ASP A 4 13.55 15.36 -1.26
N SER A 5 12.60 14.52 -0.82
CA SER A 5 12.91 13.19 -0.29
C SER A 5 12.17 12.09 -1.02
N VAL A 6 12.86 10.97 -1.25
CA VAL A 6 12.29 9.74 -1.80
C VAL A 6 12.33 8.66 -0.74
N TRP A 7 11.28 7.87 -0.67
CA TRP A 7 11.18 6.73 0.23
C TRP A 7 10.54 5.54 -0.48
N VAL A 8 10.85 4.34 0.01
CA VAL A 8 10.25 3.08 -0.45
C VAL A 8 9.95 2.25 0.79
N GLN A 9 8.79 1.61 0.81
CA GLN A 9 8.33 0.74 1.87
C GLN A 9 7.80 -0.56 1.28
N GLU A 10 8.26 -1.68 1.81
CA GLU A 10 7.70 -2.99 1.50
C GLU A 10 6.47 -3.27 2.38
N ILE A 11 5.44 -3.89 1.81
CA ILE A 11 4.25 -4.38 2.49
C ILE A 11 4.18 -5.89 2.28
N THR A 12 4.32 -6.65 3.35
CA THR A 12 4.10 -8.09 3.35
C THR A 12 2.98 -8.41 4.31
N SER A 13 1.92 -9.05 3.82
CA SER A 13 0.75 -9.42 4.59
C SER A 13 0.39 -10.87 4.36
N LEU A 14 0.12 -11.58 5.45
CA LEU A 14 -0.39 -12.94 5.44
C LEU A 14 -1.80 -12.90 6.02
N THR A 15 -2.81 -13.22 5.20
CA THR A 15 -4.19 -13.31 5.66
C THR A 15 -4.65 -14.76 5.60
N ARG A 16 -4.87 -15.35 6.77
CA ARG A 16 -5.47 -16.67 6.91
C ARG A 16 -6.96 -16.50 7.19
N ARG A 17 -7.83 -16.99 6.30
CA ARG A 17 -9.29 -16.98 6.52
C ARG A 17 -9.77 -18.39 6.89
N ASP A 18 -10.15 -18.55 8.15
CA ASP A 18 -10.85 -19.74 8.65
C ASP A 18 -12.36 -19.44 8.77
N THR A 19 -13.13 -19.69 7.70
CA THR A 19 -14.60 -19.66 7.76
C THR A 19 -15.14 -21.08 7.67
N SER A 20 -16.04 -21.44 8.59
CA SER A 20 -16.64 -22.77 8.75
C SER A 20 -17.51 -23.27 7.58
N GLN A 21 -17.51 -22.59 6.43
CA GLN A 21 -18.31 -22.92 5.24
C GLN A 21 -17.53 -22.87 3.91
N THR A 22 -16.22 -22.64 3.94
CA THR A 22 -15.35 -22.70 2.75
C THR A 22 -14.01 -23.29 3.18
N LEU A 23 -13.46 -24.22 2.40
CA LEU A 23 -12.13 -24.77 2.66
C LEU A 23 -11.15 -23.59 2.74
N GLY A 24 -10.42 -23.49 3.86
CA GLY A 24 -9.61 -22.33 4.21
C GLY A 24 -8.70 -21.91 3.06
N SER A 25 -8.72 -20.61 2.76
CA SER A 25 -7.87 -19.99 1.75
C SER A 25 -6.71 -19.30 2.46
N ASP A 26 -5.48 -19.67 2.09
CA ASP A 26 -4.27 -18.99 2.49
C ASP A 26 -3.96 -17.93 1.42
N THR A 27 -4.19 -16.67 1.77
CA THR A 27 -3.91 -15.53 0.90
C THR A 27 -2.62 -14.84 1.35
N GLN A 28 -1.60 -14.89 0.49
CA GLN A 28 -0.34 -14.18 0.72
C GLN A 28 -0.30 -12.93 -0.17
N ALA A 29 -0.09 -11.77 0.44
CA ALA A 29 0.01 -10.50 -0.26
C ALA A 29 1.41 -9.91 -0.06
N PHE A 30 2.06 -9.57 -1.16
CA PHE A 30 3.36 -8.91 -1.19
C PHE A 30 3.26 -7.66 -2.06
N GLY A 31 3.76 -6.54 -1.57
CA GLY A 31 3.72 -5.28 -2.29
C GLY A 31 4.81 -4.32 -1.85
N PHE A 32 4.92 -3.22 -2.58
CA PHE A 32 5.79 -2.11 -2.26
C PHE A 32 5.08 -0.80 -2.55
N VAL A 33 5.41 0.22 -1.75
CA VAL A 33 4.96 1.60 -1.93
C VAL A 33 6.20 2.46 -2.04
N ALA A 34 6.29 3.22 -3.11
CA ALA A 34 7.28 4.26 -3.29
C ALA A 34 6.61 5.62 -3.16
N GLY A 35 7.33 6.58 -2.59
CA GLY A 35 6.86 7.95 -2.46
C GLY A 35 7.95 8.96 -2.74
N TYR A 36 7.53 10.09 -3.30
CA TYR A 36 8.34 11.28 -3.48
C TYR A 36 7.68 12.41 -2.70
N GLU A 37 8.46 13.18 -1.95
CA GLU A 37 8.01 14.35 -1.21
C GLU A 37 8.77 15.61 -1.63
N ALA A 38 8.03 16.60 -2.11
CA ALA A 38 8.51 17.96 -2.26
C ALA A 38 8.37 18.71 -0.93
N MET A 39 9.48 19.18 -0.36
CA MET A 39 9.47 19.90 0.91
C MET A 39 9.09 21.38 0.69
N GLY A 40 7.91 21.75 1.17
CA GLY A 40 7.40 23.11 1.13
C GLY A 40 7.86 23.97 2.30
N ASP A 41 7.41 25.23 2.30
CA ASP A 41 7.68 26.16 3.39
C ASP A 41 7.00 25.77 4.71
N ALA A 42 7.58 26.27 5.81
CA ALA A 42 7.03 26.15 7.15
C ALA A 42 6.76 24.70 7.61
N GLY A 43 7.58 23.74 7.17
CA GLY A 43 7.48 22.33 7.59
C GLY A 43 6.31 21.57 6.95
N GLY A 44 5.81 22.07 5.80
CA GLY A 44 4.89 21.35 4.94
C GLY A 44 5.62 20.48 3.90
N ALA A 45 5.00 19.39 3.47
CA ALA A 45 5.47 18.60 2.34
C ALA A 45 4.27 18.13 1.50
N LEU A 46 4.41 18.18 0.18
CA LEU A 46 3.47 17.59 -0.77
C LEU A 46 4.16 16.37 -1.37
N GLY A 47 3.52 15.21 -1.26
CA GLY A 47 4.06 13.96 -1.77
C GLY A 47 3.14 13.25 -2.74
N LEU A 48 3.76 12.45 -3.60
CA LEU A 48 3.11 11.49 -4.48
C LEU A 48 3.48 10.08 -4.03
N THR A 49 2.56 9.15 -4.18
CA THR A 49 2.78 7.73 -3.88
C THR A 49 2.38 6.86 -5.06
N LEU A 50 3.14 5.79 -5.24
CA LEU A 50 2.84 4.68 -6.14
C LEU A 50 2.99 3.40 -5.34
N ALA A 51 1.94 2.60 -5.30
CA ALA A 51 1.87 1.32 -4.62
C ALA A 51 1.57 0.23 -5.64
N TYR A 52 2.26 -0.90 -5.49
CA TYR A 52 1.99 -2.13 -6.21
C TYR A 52 1.86 -3.25 -5.18
N THR A 53 0.77 -4.02 -5.25
CA THR A 53 0.53 -5.18 -4.39
C THR A 53 0.12 -6.36 -5.24
N SER A 54 0.88 -7.44 -5.16
CA SER A 54 0.54 -8.75 -5.70
C SER A 54 -0.06 -9.61 -4.62
N VAL A 55 -1.20 -10.22 -4.92
CA VAL A 55 -1.86 -11.18 -4.05
C VAL A 55 -1.87 -12.52 -4.77
N GLU A 56 -1.31 -13.52 -4.10
CA GLU A 56 -1.39 -14.91 -4.52
C GLU A 56 -2.35 -15.65 -3.59
N GLU A 57 -3.40 -16.23 -4.17
CA GLU A 57 -4.34 -17.09 -3.47
C GLU A 57 -4.04 -18.55 -3.83
N HIS A 58 -3.79 -19.39 -2.81
CA HIS A 58 -3.65 -20.84 -2.98
C HIS A 58 -4.94 -21.52 -2.50
N ASP A 59 -5.81 -21.93 -3.44
CA ASP A 59 -7.00 -22.72 -3.14
C ASP A 59 -6.66 -24.22 -3.15
N THR A 60 -7.07 -24.95 -2.11
CA THR A 60 -6.64 -26.35 -1.88
C THR A 60 -7.61 -27.39 -2.47
N VAL A 61 -8.77 -27.00 -3.03
CA VAL A 61 -9.80 -27.95 -3.53
C VAL A 61 -10.48 -27.51 -4.84
N ALA A 62 -9.80 -26.76 -5.70
CA ALA A 62 -10.23 -26.56 -7.08
C ALA A 62 -9.43 -27.49 -8.01
N LYS A 63 -10.08 -28.04 -9.04
CA LYS A 63 -9.45 -28.86 -10.09
C LYS A 63 -8.14 -28.21 -10.56
N VAL A 64 -7.06 -28.99 -10.59
CA VAL A 64 -5.76 -28.74 -11.24
C VAL A 64 -5.78 -27.49 -12.16
N GLY A 65 -5.30 -26.35 -11.66
CA GLY A 65 -4.86 -25.25 -12.54
C GLY A 65 -5.38 -23.82 -12.29
N GLU A 66 -6.12 -23.50 -11.23
CA GLU A 66 -6.59 -22.11 -11.01
C GLU A 66 -5.69 -21.37 -9.99
N GLN A 67 -4.61 -20.75 -10.49
CA GLN A 67 -3.83 -19.75 -9.76
C GLN A 67 -4.44 -18.37 -10.06
N ALA A 68 -5.20 -17.82 -9.11
CA ALA A 68 -5.68 -16.45 -9.22
C ALA A 68 -4.62 -15.50 -8.66
N THR A 69 -3.74 -15.00 -9.54
CA THR A 69 -2.82 -13.91 -9.19
C THR A 69 -3.52 -12.59 -9.44
N ALA A 70 -3.77 -11.82 -8.38
CA ALA A 70 -4.33 -10.48 -8.48
C ALA A 70 -3.25 -9.43 -8.22
N SER A 71 -3.06 -8.50 -9.14
CA SER A 71 -2.14 -7.38 -8.98
C SER A 71 -2.91 -6.07 -8.88
N PHE A 72 -2.70 -5.33 -7.80
CA PHE A 72 -3.30 -4.03 -7.54
C PHE A 72 -2.23 -2.95 -7.69
N VAL A 73 -2.54 -1.90 -8.43
CA VAL A 73 -1.71 -0.71 -8.54
C VAL A 73 -2.52 0.45 -7.98
N GLN A 74 -1.99 1.13 -6.97
CA GLN A 74 -2.61 2.31 -6.41
C GLN A 74 -1.67 3.50 -6.52
N THR A 75 -2.19 4.62 -6.99
CA THR A 75 -1.46 5.89 -7.02
C THR A 75 -2.12 6.86 -6.06
N GLY A 76 -1.36 7.80 -5.53
CA GLY A 76 -1.93 8.78 -4.61
C GLY A 76 -1.11 10.05 -4.50
N ALA A 77 -1.74 11.04 -3.90
CA ALA A 77 -1.09 12.26 -3.49
C ALA A 77 -1.45 12.54 -2.03
N TYR A 78 -0.50 13.09 -1.29
CA TYR A 78 -0.71 13.48 0.08
C TYR A 78 -0.01 14.80 0.37
N TRP A 79 -0.51 15.47 1.38
CA TRP A 79 0.01 16.70 1.92
C TRP A 79 0.15 16.55 3.42
N ARG A 80 1.28 16.98 3.95
CA ARG A 80 1.52 17.02 5.39
C ARG A 80 2.01 18.39 5.81
N ARG A 81 1.66 18.82 7.01
CA ARG A 81 2.15 20.07 7.60
C ARG A 81 2.28 19.95 9.11
N SER A 82 3.34 20.57 9.62
CA SER A 82 3.55 20.73 11.06
C SER A 82 3.41 22.19 11.47
N VAL A 83 2.54 22.53 12.43
CA VAL A 83 2.37 23.90 12.95
C VAL A 83 2.31 23.88 14.48
N GLY A 84 3.26 24.52 15.15
CA GLY A 84 3.20 24.76 16.60
C GLY A 84 2.96 23.51 17.47
N GLY A 85 3.46 22.34 17.05
CA GLY A 85 3.28 21.05 17.74
C GLY A 85 2.24 20.12 17.11
N TRP A 86 1.36 20.63 16.25
CA TRP A 86 0.37 19.82 15.52
C TRP A 86 0.97 19.25 14.25
N ARG A 87 0.66 17.98 13.94
CA ARG A 87 0.95 17.35 12.66
C ARG A 87 -0.35 16.99 11.96
N VAL A 88 -0.57 17.58 10.79
CA VAL A 88 -1.73 17.31 9.95
C VAL A 88 -1.25 16.59 8.70
N ASN A 89 -1.95 15.54 8.31
CA ASN A 89 -1.72 14.81 7.07
C ASN A 89 -3.07 14.63 6.39
N ALA A 90 -3.13 14.93 5.10
CA ALA A 90 -4.31 14.72 4.26
C ALA A 90 -3.83 14.08 2.97
N GLY A 91 -4.54 13.08 2.46
CA GLY A 91 -4.14 12.41 1.23
C GLY A 91 -5.27 11.58 0.67
N GLY A 92 -5.19 11.32 -0.63
CA GLY A 92 -6.14 10.51 -1.37
C GLY A 92 -5.40 9.68 -2.41
N GLY A 93 -5.94 8.51 -2.70
CA GLY A 93 -5.41 7.61 -3.71
C GLY A 93 -6.51 7.04 -4.59
N LEU A 94 -6.11 6.58 -5.77
CA LEU A 94 -6.95 5.90 -6.75
C LEU A 94 -6.19 4.64 -7.21
N GLY A 95 -6.90 3.51 -7.31
CA GLY A 95 -6.36 2.20 -7.66
C GLY A 95 -7.47 1.16 -7.75
#